data_AF-A0A381UKE9-F1
#
_entry.id   AF-A0A381UKE9-F1
#
_cell.length_a   1.000
_cell.length_b   1.000
_cell.length_c   1.000
_cell.angle_alpha   90.00
_cell.angle_beta   90.00
_cell.angle_gamma   90.00
#
_symmetry.space_group_name_H-M   'P 1'
#
loop_
_entity.id
_entity.type
_entity.pdbx_description
1 polymer ?
#
loop_
_entity_poly.entity_id
_entity_poly.type
_entity_poly.pdbx_seq_one_letter_code
_entity_poly.pdbx_strand_id
1 'polypeptide(L)'
;MASNIDNTSIDATYPIAGQDNDSQGFRNNFSTIKNNFIAAKNEIEDLQTNTAKLNDTNDFLGNDITGGNLVSNTEKLYAGGTIVAPQNISFANGNFQTFTIGANITLTFTDWPAANKVAKIRIMLLDTLGDSTARTVTWATEGGGTIKYSAGFPSPFVVEDELDPIVVDFWSYDGGTTVFAHYISIFT
;
A
#
# COMPACT_ATOMS: atom_id res chain seq x y z
N MET A 1 17.36 8.33 -14.93
CA MET A 1 18.71 8.93 -14.94
C MET A 1 19.40 8.54 -16.25
N ALA A 2 20.14 9.46 -16.88
CA ALA A 2 21.00 9.11 -18.02
C ALA A 2 22.27 8.42 -17.50
N SER A 3 22.75 7.37 -18.17
CA SER A 3 23.95 6.65 -17.74
C SER A 3 25.19 7.52 -17.89
N ASN A 4 26.08 7.46 -16.90
CA ASN A 4 27.39 8.11 -16.86
C ASN A 4 28.52 7.17 -17.31
N ILE A 5 28.20 5.94 -17.75
CA ILE A 5 29.19 4.99 -18.26
C ILE A 5 29.74 5.50 -19.60
N ASP A 6 31.06 5.64 -19.68
CA ASP A 6 31.77 6.00 -20.90
C ASP A 6 32.13 4.75 -21.70
N ASN A 7 31.42 4.52 -22.81
CA ASN A 7 31.68 3.40 -23.71
C ASN A 7 32.57 3.76 -24.91
N THR A 8 33.07 4.99 -25.00
CA THR A 8 33.82 5.49 -26.17
C THR A 8 35.30 5.74 -25.90
N SER A 9 35.67 6.11 -24.67
CA SER A 9 37.06 6.47 -24.36
C SER A 9 37.95 5.27 -24.01
N ILE A 10 37.42 4.03 -24.06
CA ILE A 10 38.22 2.81 -23.95
C ILE A 10 38.73 2.46 -25.34
N ASP A 11 40.04 2.51 -25.54
CA ASP A 11 40.65 2.02 -26.77
C ASP A 11 40.77 0.49 -26.72
N ALA A 12 39.86 -0.19 -27.42
CA ALA A 12 39.83 -1.64 -27.52
C ALA A 12 41.00 -2.22 -28.35
N THR A 13 41.72 -1.40 -29.11
CA THR A 13 42.90 -1.83 -29.87
C THR A 13 44.18 -1.81 -29.00
N TYR A 14 44.11 -1.24 -27.80
CA TYR A 14 45.23 -1.14 -26.88
C TYR A 14 45.27 -2.29 -25.86
N PRO A 15 46.43 -2.92 -25.60
CA PRO A 15 47.71 -2.69 -26.29
C PRO A 15 47.75 -3.32 -27.68
N ILE A 16 48.51 -2.68 -28.57
CA ILE A 16 48.70 -3.15 -29.94
C ILE A 16 49.92 -4.09 -29.96
N ALA A 17 49.72 -5.28 -30.54
CA ALA A 17 50.76 -6.31 -30.63
C ALA A 17 51.91 -5.89 -31.57
N GLY A 18 53.14 -6.22 -31.19
CA GLY A 18 54.33 -5.99 -32.03
C GLY A 18 54.87 -4.56 -32.02
N GLN A 19 54.31 -3.65 -31.21
CA GLN A 19 54.84 -2.30 -31.00
C GLN A 19 55.04 -1.99 -29.51
N ASP A 20 55.89 -1.01 -29.21
CA ASP A 20 56.07 -0.52 -27.84
C ASP A 20 54.83 0.31 -27.45
N ASN A 21 54.20 -0.07 -26.34
CA ASN A 21 52.95 0.53 -25.90
C ASN A 21 53.27 1.55 -24.81
N ASP A 22 52.94 2.82 -25.04
CA ASP A 22 53.18 3.84 -24.02
C ASP A 22 52.36 3.57 -22.75
N SER A 23 52.94 3.96 -21.61
CA SER A 23 52.30 3.77 -20.30
C SER A 23 51.10 4.69 -20.07
N GLN A 24 50.91 5.72 -20.90
CA GLN A 24 49.81 6.67 -20.77
C GLN A 24 48.50 6.06 -21.31
N GLY A 25 48.52 5.37 -22.45
CA GLY A 25 47.37 4.64 -23.00
C GLY A 25 46.86 3.59 -22.03
N PHE A 26 47.76 2.84 -21.38
CA PHE A 26 47.39 1.92 -20.30
C PHE A 26 46.72 2.63 -19.11
N ARG A 27 47.30 3.74 -18.64
CA ARG A 27 46.72 4.53 -17.54
C ARG A 27 45.35 5.12 -17.91
N ASN A 28 45.19 5.58 -19.14
CA ASN A 28 43.94 6.13 -19.65
C ASN A 28 42.85 5.06 -19.68
N ASN A 29 43.09 3.93 -20.36
CA ASN A 29 42.13 2.82 -20.40
C ASN A 29 41.77 2.34 -18.99
N PHE A 30 42.75 2.17 -18.10
CA PHE A 30 42.49 1.74 -16.72
C PHE A 30 41.68 2.77 -15.92
N SER A 31 41.98 4.07 -16.06
CA SER A 31 41.24 5.15 -15.42
C SER A 31 39.78 5.19 -15.89
N THR A 32 39.55 5.05 -17.20
CA THR A 32 38.20 4.98 -17.78
C THR A 32 37.44 3.77 -17.26
N ILE A 33 38.05 2.58 -17.24
CA ILE A 33 37.45 1.36 -16.68
C ILE A 33 37.07 1.55 -15.21
N LYS A 34 37.98 2.10 -14.39
CA LYS A 34 37.73 2.39 -12.98
C LYS A 34 36.54 3.34 -12.81
N ASN A 35 36.52 4.44 -13.57
CA ASN A 35 35.44 5.42 -13.50
C ASN A 35 34.10 4.80 -13.92
N ASN A 36 34.10 3.95 -14.94
CA ASN A 36 32.91 3.19 -15.35
C ASN A 36 32.41 2.24 -14.26
N PHE A 37 33.29 1.58 -13.51
CA PHE A 37 32.87 0.76 -12.36
C PHE A 37 32.25 1.60 -11.24
N ILE A 38 32.75 2.82 -11.00
CA ILE A 38 32.15 3.76 -10.05
C ILE A 38 30.76 4.20 -10.53
N ALA A 39 30.63 4.59 -11.80
CA ALA A 39 29.36 4.98 -12.40
C ALA A 39 28.34 3.82 -12.33
N ALA A 40 28.73 2.62 -12.78
CA ALA A 40 27.89 1.44 -12.76
C ALA A 40 27.41 1.09 -11.34
N LYS A 41 28.29 1.18 -10.34
CA LYS A 41 27.91 0.96 -8.94
C LYS A 41 26.82 1.95 -8.52
N ASN A 42 27.04 3.25 -8.73
CA ASN A 42 26.09 4.29 -8.33
C ASN A 42 24.74 4.12 -9.06
N GLU A 43 24.76 3.77 -10.35
CA GLU A 43 23.55 3.53 -11.13
C GLU A 43 22.79 2.29 -10.62
N ILE A 44 23.48 1.22 -10.23
CA ILE A 44 22.86 0.04 -9.65
C ILE A 44 22.25 0.37 -8.27
N GLU A 45 22.93 1.14 -7.42
CA GLU A 45 22.41 1.56 -6.12
C GLU A 45 21.17 2.46 -6.26
N ASP A 46 21.16 3.35 -7.28
CA ASP A 46 20.00 4.17 -7.62
C ASP A 46 18.81 3.30 -8.06
N LEU A 47 19.05 2.32 -8.95
CA LEU A 47 18.00 1.36 -9.35
C LEU A 47 17.53 0.52 -8.16
N GLN A 48 18.43 0.09 -7.28
CA GLN A 48 18.07 -0.64 -6.07
C GLN A 48 17.15 0.18 -5.15
N THR A 49 17.29 1.50 -5.14
CA THR A 49 16.46 2.39 -4.31
C THR A 49 15.15 2.78 -4.98
N ASN A 50 15.17 3.06 -6.29
CA ASN A 50 14.10 3.79 -6.98
C ASN A 50 13.28 2.96 -7.98
N THR A 51 13.39 1.63 -7.95
CA THR A 51 12.61 0.73 -8.83
C THR A 51 11.74 -0.24 -8.06
N ALA A 52 10.65 -0.67 -8.71
CA ALA A 52 9.80 -1.72 -8.18
C ALA A 52 10.56 -3.06 -8.02
N LYS A 53 10.29 -3.76 -6.92
CA LYS A 53 10.90 -5.03 -6.51
C LYS A 53 9.94 -6.19 -6.70
N LEU A 54 10.48 -7.33 -7.11
CA LEU A 54 9.72 -8.58 -7.18
C LEU A 54 9.75 -9.37 -5.86
N ASN A 55 10.73 -9.09 -5.00
CA ASN A 55 11.03 -9.84 -3.78
C ASN A 55 10.88 -8.98 -2.51
N ASP A 56 10.27 -7.80 -2.63
CA ASP A 56 10.01 -6.90 -1.52
C ASP A 56 8.71 -6.13 -1.75
N THR A 57 8.22 -5.47 -0.70
CA THR A 57 7.05 -4.61 -0.75
C THR A 57 7.35 -3.35 -1.57
N ASN A 58 6.38 -2.91 -2.36
CA ASN A 58 6.46 -1.70 -3.16
C ASN A 58 5.45 -0.67 -2.67
N ASP A 59 5.92 0.53 -2.32
CA ASP A 59 5.06 1.68 -1.97
C ASP A 59 4.98 2.73 -3.10
N PHE A 60 5.76 2.53 -4.17
CA PHE A 60 5.93 3.46 -5.29
C PHE A 60 6.28 4.90 -4.87
N LEU A 61 6.81 5.10 -3.65
CA LEU A 61 7.04 6.38 -2.99
C LEU A 61 5.81 7.31 -3.05
N GLY A 62 4.61 6.74 -3.11
CA GLY A 62 3.35 7.48 -3.23
C GLY A 62 3.11 8.15 -4.59
N ASN A 63 3.88 7.83 -5.63
CA ASN A 63 3.70 8.33 -6.99
C ASN A 63 2.46 7.74 -7.68
N ASP A 64 1.95 8.47 -8.67
CA ASP A 64 0.81 8.03 -9.49
C ASP A 64 1.23 6.95 -10.50
N ILE A 65 0.44 5.88 -10.58
CA ILE A 65 0.58 4.83 -11.60
C ILE A 65 -0.48 5.09 -12.67
N THR A 66 -0.05 5.44 -13.88
CA THR A 66 -0.96 5.77 -15.00
C THR A 66 -0.87 4.75 -16.13
N GLY A 67 -2.01 4.47 -16.79
CA GLY A 67 -2.07 3.53 -17.93
C GLY A 67 -1.92 2.04 -17.58
N GLY A 68 -1.96 1.67 -16.29
CA GLY A 68 -1.86 0.28 -15.85
C GLY A 68 -3.08 -0.55 -16.23
N ASN A 69 -2.86 -1.72 -16.82
CA ASN A 69 -3.88 -2.76 -16.98
C ASN A 69 -3.60 -3.88 -15.96
N LEU A 70 -4.41 -3.94 -14.91
CA LEU A 70 -4.27 -4.87 -13.81
C LEU A 70 -5.13 -6.11 -14.08
N VAL A 71 -4.50 -7.27 -14.25
CA VAL A 71 -5.18 -8.53 -14.60
C VAL A 71 -5.02 -9.51 -13.44
N SER A 72 -6.14 -9.90 -12.83
CA SER A 72 -6.19 -10.85 -11.71
C SER A 72 -5.43 -10.38 -10.45
N ASN A 73 -5.36 -9.07 -10.20
CA ASN A 73 -4.82 -8.52 -8.96
C ASN A 73 -5.78 -8.75 -7.79
N THR A 74 -5.22 -9.04 -6.62
CA THR A 74 -5.97 -9.20 -5.37
C THR A 74 -5.90 -7.93 -4.52
N GLU A 75 -6.89 -7.71 -3.67
CA GLU A 75 -6.85 -6.70 -2.61
C GLU A 75 -6.27 -7.29 -1.31
N LYS A 76 -5.68 -6.45 -0.45
CA LYS A 76 -5.14 -6.89 0.83
C LYS A 76 -6.27 -7.16 1.82
N LEU A 77 -6.39 -8.41 2.27
CA LEU A 77 -7.22 -8.83 3.38
C LEU A 77 -6.49 -8.59 4.72
N TYR A 78 -7.19 -7.97 5.67
CA TYR A 78 -6.82 -7.94 7.07
C TYR A 78 -7.83 -8.74 7.90
N ALA A 79 -7.38 -9.85 8.48
CA ALA A 79 -8.17 -10.64 9.41
C ALA A 79 -7.94 -10.15 10.84
N GLY A 80 -8.82 -9.26 11.31
CA GLY A 80 -8.66 -8.60 12.61
C GLY A 80 -9.19 -9.36 13.81
N GLY A 81 -9.78 -10.55 13.60
CA GLY A 81 -10.24 -11.44 14.66
C GLY A 81 -11.37 -10.85 15.51
N THR A 82 -11.44 -11.30 16.77
CA THR A 82 -12.53 -10.94 17.69
C THR A 82 -12.27 -9.62 18.42
N ILE A 83 -13.23 -8.70 18.33
CA ILE A 83 -13.19 -7.38 18.98
C ILE A 83 -14.15 -7.34 20.17
N VAL A 84 -13.63 -7.24 21.38
CA VAL A 84 -14.42 -7.15 22.63
C VAL A 84 -14.34 -5.77 23.31
N ALA A 85 -13.58 -4.84 22.75
CA ALA A 85 -13.39 -3.49 23.27
C ALA A 85 -13.24 -2.48 22.12
N PRO A 86 -13.50 -1.18 22.34
CA PRO A 86 -13.29 -0.16 21.33
C PRO A 86 -11.86 -0.16 20.80
N GLN A 87 -11.70 -0.01 19.48
CA GLN A 87 -10.38 0.06 18.85
C GLN A 87 -10.40 0.77 17.50
N ASN A 88 -9.20 0.94 16.93
CA ASN A 88 -9.02 1.60 15.65
C ASN A 88 -9.15 0.62 14.48
N ILE A 89 -9.73 1.11 13.38
CA ILE A 89 -9.74 0.47 12.07
C ILE A 89 -8.80 1.27 11.17
N SER A 90 -7.56 0.81 11.06
CA SER A 90 -6.52 1.49 10.28
C SER A 90 -6.66 1.17 8.80
N PHE A 91 -6.66 2.19 7.93
CA PHE A 91 -6.59 2.00 6.47
C PHE A 91 -5.30 1.25 6.06
N ALA A 92 -4.20 1.45 6.77
CA ALA A 92 -2.91 0.81 6.47
C ALA A 92 -2.93 -0.72 6.60
N ASN A 93 -3.91 -1.27 7.33
CA ASN A 93 -4.07 -2.72 7.48
C ASN A 93 -4.52 -3.39 6.17
N GLY A 94 -5.28 -2.70 5.33
CA GLY A 94 -5.74 -3.22 4.04
C GLY A 94 -7.13 -2.71 3.64
N ASN A 95 -7.46 -2.93 2.37
CA ASN A 95 -8.72 -2.48 1.77
C ASN A 95 -9.92 -3.31 2.23
N PHE A 96 -9.72 -4.58 2.57
CA PHE A 96 -10.78 -5.47 3.02
C PHE A 96 -10.45 -5.99 4.41
N GLN A 97 -11.33 -5.75 5.39
CA GLN A 97 -11.08 -6.11 6.78
C GLN A 97 -12.24 -6.93 7.35
N THR A 98 -11.91 -8.00 8.04
CA THR A 98 -12.90 -8.91 8.63
C THR A 98 -12.76 -8.92 10.14
N PHE A 99 -13.88 -8.80 10.85
CA PHE A 99 -13.90 -8.85 12.30
C PHE A 99 -15.07 -9.65 12.82
N THR A 100 -14.89 -10.17 14.02
CA THR A 100 -15.95 -10.80 14.81
C THR A 100 -16.26 -9.90 16.00
N ILE A 101 -17.51 -9.47 16.16
CA ILE A 101 -17.89 -8.48 17.16
C ILE A 101 -18.31 -9.17 18.46
N GLY A 102 -17.61 -8.84 19.54
CA GLY A 102 -17.69 -9.46 20.87
C GLY A 102 -18.51 -8.71 21.90
N ALA A 103 -18.70 -7.40 21.70
CA ALA A 103 -19.46 -6.54 22.59
C ALA A 103 -20.06 -5.36 21.82
N ASN A 104 -20.87 -4.54 22.51
CA ASN A 104 -21.20 -3.21 22.02
C ASN A 104 -19.92 -2.36 22.04
N ILE A 105 -19.48 -1.88 20.88
CA ILE A 105 -18.17 -1.24 20.73
C ILE A 105 -18.23 -0.02 19.81
N THR A 106 -17.22 0.84 19.95
CA THR A 106 -16.92 1.90 18.98
C THR A 106 -15.70 1.51 18.16
N LEU A 107 -15.85 1.54 16.84
CA LEU A 107 -14.76 1.36 15.89
C LEU A 107 -14.40 2.71 15.27
N THR A 108 -13.13 3.11 15.42
CA THR A 108 -12.63 4.42 14.99
C THR A 108 -11.72 4.28 13.77
N PHE A 109 -12.08 4.86 12.63
CA PHE A 109 -11.22 4.86 11.45
C PHE A 109 -9.97 5.72 11.63
N THR A 110 -8.80 5.19 11.28
CA THR A 110 -7.51 5.88 11.39
C THR A 110 -6.61 5.65 10.17
N ASP A 111 -5.54 6.44 10.09
CA ASP A 111 -4.45 6.30 9.11
C ASP A 111 -4.92 6.47 7.67
N TRP A 112 -5.92 7.32 7.46
CA TRP A 112 -6.35 7.68 6.12
C TRP A 112 -5.18 8.32 5.35
N PRO A 113 -5.04 8.04 4.04
CA PRO A 113 -4.02 8.69 3.24
C PRO A 113 -4.26 10.20 3.20
N ALA A 114 -3.19 10.96 2.95
CA ALA A 114 -3.25 12.41 2.81
C ALA A 114 -4.32 12.85 1.79
N ALA A 115 -4.81 14.08 1.94
CA ALA A 115 -5.85 14.65 1.09
C ALA A 115 -5.51 14.56 -0.41
N ASN A 116 -6.55 14.46 -1.24
CA ASN A 116 -6.50 14.22 -2.70
C ASN A 116 -6.23 12.76 -3.11
N LYS A 117 -6.19 11.82 -2.16
CA LYS A 117 -6.27 10.38 -2.44
C LYS A 117 -7.59 9.85 -1.90
N VAL A 118 -8.29 9.04 -2.69
CA VAL A 118 -9.49 8.34 -2.21
C VAL A 118 -9.08 7.00 -1.63
N ALA A 119 -9.29 6.83 -0.33
CA ALA A 119 -9.14 5.56 0.35
C ALA A 119 -10.51 4.92 0.55
N LYS A 120 -10.60 3.62 0.28
CA LYS A 120 -11.79 2.80 0.51
C LYS A 120 -11.45 1.59 1.36
N ILE A 121 -12.27 1.35 2.38
CA ILE A 121 -12.23 0.17 3.26
C ILE A 121 -13.58 -0.53 3.15
N ARG A 122 -13.56 -1.81 2.83
CA ARG A 122 -14.69 -2.71 3.01
C ARG A 122 -14.53 -3.46 4.32
N ILE A 123 -15.55 -3.42 5.16
CA ILE A 123 -15.60 -4.17 6.40
C ILE A 123 -16.66 -5.25 6.29
N MET A 124 -16.27 -6.47 6.67
CA MET A 124 -17.17 -7.59 6.88
C MET A 124 -17.18 -7.92 8.38
N LEU A 125 -18.36 -7.89 8.98
CA LEU A 125 -18.54 -8.19 10.39
C LEU A 125 -19.39 -9.45 10.56
N LEU A 126 -19.00 -10.26 11.52
CA LEU A 126 -19.79 -11.36 12.06
C LEU A 126 -19.97 -11.16 13.56
N ASP A 127 -21.03 -11.75 14.10
CA ASP A 127 -21.19 -11.85 15.54
C ASP A 127 -20.30 -12.94 16.15
N THR A 128 -20.05 -12.88 17.47
CA THR A 128 -19.01 -13.68 18.10
C THR A 128 -19.31 -15.15 18.30
N LEU A 129 -20.52 -15.57 18.64
CA LEU A 129 -20.69 -16.93 19.18
C LEU A 129 -22.11 -17.54 19.06
N GLY A 130 -22.98 -17.06 18.18
CA GLY A 130 -24.32 -17.67 18.03
C GLY A 130 -25.15 -17.58 19.31
N ASP A 131 -24.73 -16.71 20.24
CA ASP A 131 -25.40 -16.48 21.52
C ASP A 131 -26.67 -15.64 21.36
N SER A 132 -27.08 -15.41 20.10
CA SER A 132 -28.26 -14.63 19.71
C SER A 132 -28.27 -13.22 20.31
N THR A 133 -27.10 -12.70 20.70
CA THR A 133 -26.99 -11.37 21.31
C THR A 133 -26.67 -10.35 20.24
N ALA A 134 -27.66 -9.53 19.91
CA ALA A 134 -27.48 -8.35 19.07
C ALA A 134 -26.44 -7.39 19.67
N ARG A 135 -25.36 -7.14 18.93
CA ARG A 135 -24.27 -6.22 19.31
C ARG A 135 -24.30 -4.96 18.46
N THR A 136 -24.30 -3.81 19.11
CA THR A 136 -24.30 -2.51 18.43
C THR A 136 -22.87 -2.06 18.15
N VAL A 137 -22.56 -1.76 16.89
CA VAL A 137 -21.30 -1.14 16.49
C VAL A 137 -21.54 0.35 16.24
N THR A 138 -20.78 1.17 16.95
CA THR A 138 -20.74 2.62 16.75
C THR A 138 -19.53 2.97 15.90
N TRP A 139 -19.72 3.81 14.89
CA TRP A 139 -18.65 4.23 13.98
C TRP A 139 -18.13 5.62 14.36
N ALA A 140 -16.81 5.77 14.38
CA ALA A 140 -16.12 7.03 14.58
C ALA A 140 -14.96 7.16 13.58
N THR A 141 -14.43 8.37 13.42
CA THR A 141 -13.22 8.62 12.61
C THR A 141 -12.29 9.53 13.40
N GLU A 142 -10.99 9.45 13.13
CA GLU A 142 -9.98 10.24 13.80
C GLU A 142 -10.13 11.75 13.61
N GLY A 143 -9.43 12.52 14.45
CA GLY A 143 -9.37 13.98 14.33
C GLY A 143 -10.70 14.71 14.57
N GLY A 144 -11.72 14.04 15.09
CA GLY A 144 -13.07 14.61 15.24
C GLY A 144 -13.80 14.78 13.92
N GLY A 145 -13.41 14.03 12.88
CA GLY A 145 -14.06 14.04 11.58
C GLY A 145 -15.53 13.60 11.64
N THR A 146 -16.26 13.85 10.56
CA THR A 146 -17.69 13.55 10.45
C THR A 146 -17.92 12.34 9.55
N ILE A 147 -18.80 11.43 9.98
CA ILE A 147 -19.28 10.33 9.15
C ILE A 147 -20.64 10.68 8.53
N LYS A 148 -20.72 10.58 7.20
CA LYS A 148 -21.94 10.75 6.41
C LYS A 148 -22.47 9.40 5.99
N TYR A 149 -23.66 9.07 6.46
CA TYR A 149 -24.31 7.79 6.20
C TYR A 149 -25.21 7.85 4.96
N SER A 150 -25.20 6.79 4.15
CA SER A 150 -26.18 6.60 3.08
C SER A 150 -27.61 6.51 3.65
N ALA A 151 -28.63 6.84 2.84
CA ALA A 151 -30.02 6.86 3.29
C ALA A 151 -30.54 5.51 3.86
N GLY A 152 -29.98 4.38 3.41
CA GLY A 152 -30.33 3.03 3.87
C GLY A 152 -29.43 2.47 4.97
N PHE A 153 -28.60 3.31 5.60
CA PHE A 153 -27.67 2.85 6.61
C PHE A 153 -28.41 2.50 7.92
N PRO A 154 -28.21 1.31 8.50
CA PRO A 154 -28.85 0.91 9.77
C PRO A 154 -28.49 1.86 10.92
N SER A 155 -29.50 2.30 11.67
CA SER A 155 -29.32 3.12 12.87
C SER A 155 -30.33 2.69 13.95
N PRO A 156 -29.89 2.01 15.03
CA PRO A 156 -28.51 1.61 15.31
C PRO A 156 -27.96 0.58 14.30
N PHE A 157 -26.63 0.52 14.16
CA PHE A 157 -25.97 -0.52 13.38
C PHE A 157 -25.75 -1.74 14.28
N VAL A 158 -26.46 -2.83 13.99
CA VAL A 158 -26.50 -4.04 14.81
C VAL A 158 -25.90 -5.21 14.04
N VAL A 159 -25.06 -5.98 14.71
CA VAL A 159 -24.49 -7.26 14.25
C VAL A 159 -25.05 -8.34 15.16
N GLU A 160 -25.69 -9.36 14.58
CA GLU A 160 -26.43 -10.37 15.36
C GLU A 160 -26.28 -11.80 14.84
N ASP A 161 -25.63 -11.99 13.69
CA ASP A 161 -25.49 -13.30 13.05
C ASP A 161 -24.01 -13.74 12.96
N GLU A 162 -23.74 -15.00 13.30
CA GLU A 162 -22.41 -15.61 13.27
C GLU A 162 -22.07 -16.31 11.95
N LEU A 163 -23.08 -16.52 11.09
CA LEU A 163 -22.96 -17.17 9.78
C LEU A 163 -23.13 -16.17 8.65
N ASP A 164 -24.09 -15.26 8.76
CA ASP A 164 -24.47 -14.33 7.71
C ASP A 164 -23.76 -12.97 7.89
N PRO A 165 -22.65 -12.71 7.19
CA PRO A 165 -21.87 -11.50 7.43
C PRO A 165 -22.60 -10.25 6.97
N ILE A 166 -22.49 -9.21 7.79
CA ILE A 166 -22.88 -7.86 7.43
C ILE A 166 -21.70 -7.12 6.80
N VAL A 167 -21.91 -6.56 5.61
CA VAL A 167 -20.86 -5.86 4.84
C VAL A 167 -21.19 -4.38 4.71
N VAL A 168 -20.18 -3.56 4.92
CA VAL A 168 -20.27 -2.10 4.87
C VAL A 168 -19.01 -1.50 4.25
N ASP A 169 -19.19 -0.49 3.39
CA ASP A 169 -18.10 0.25 2.75
C ASP A 169 -17.93 1.61 3.41
N PHE A 170 -16.69 1.99 3.64
CA PHE A 170 -16.27 3.31 4.10
C PHE A 170 -15.24 3.91 3.16
N TRP A 171 -15.34 5.21 2.90
CA TRP A 171 -14.31 5.91 2.13
C TRP A 171 -14.16 7.37 2.52
N SER A 172 -12.97 7.90 2.26
CA SER A 172 -12.65 9.32 2.45
C SER A 172 -11.73 9.80 1.33
N TYR A 173 -11.78 11.09 1.03
CA TYR A 173 -10.91 11.76 0.05
C TYR A 173 -10.04 12.87 0.70
N ASP A 174 -10.28 13.16 1.98
CA ASP A 174 -9.77 14.34 2.71
C ASP A 174 -9.06 13.96 4.02
N GLY A 175 -8.36 12.82 4.01
CA GLY A 175 -7.59 12.35 5.15
C GLY A 175 -8.43 12.02 6.39
N GLY A 176 -9.65 11.51 6.19
CA GLY A 176 -10.53 11.10 7.29
C GLY A 176 -11.36 12.21 7.92
N THR A 177 -11.24 13.45 7.44
CA THR A 177 -12.05 14.59 7.91
C THR A 177 -13.53 14.36 7.61
N THR A 178 -13.83 13.86 6.41
CA THR A 178 -15.15 13.38 6.01
C THR A 178 -15.04 11.93 5.60
N VAL A 179 -15.76 11.06 6.32
CA VAL A 179 -15.91 9.64 5.96
C VAL A 179 -17.33 9.43 5.47
N PHE A 180 -17.49 8.72 4.37
CA PHE A 180 -18.78 8.29 3.86
C PHE A 180 -18.97 6.82 4.20
N ALA A 181 -20.17 6.46 4.62
CA ALA A 181 -20.53 5.11 5.01
C ALA A 181 -21.70 4.62 4.15
N HIS A 182 -21.54 3.45 3.53
CA HIS A 182 -22.55 2.80 2.71
C HIS A 182 -22.75 1.38 3.18
N TYR A 183 -23.97 1.10 3.63
CA TYR A 183 -24.39 -0.26 3.98
C TYR A 183 -24.61 -1.06 2.70
N ILE A 184 -23.89 -2.18 2.53
CA ILE A 184 -24.00 -3.01 1.33
C ILE A 184 -25.18 -3.96 1.50
N SER A 185 -25.04 -4.95 2.38
CA SER A 185 -26.09 -5.91 2.73
C SER A 185 -25.62 -6.87 3.82
N ILE A 186 -26.54 -7.73 4.24
CA ILE A 186 -26.23 -9.02 4.87
C ILE A 186 -26.18 -10.08 3.76
N PHE A 187 -25.26 -11.03 3.85
CA PHE A 187 -25.11 -12.12 2.87
C PHE A 187 -25.44 -13.46 3.50
N THR A 188 -26.31 -14.24 2.85
CA THR A 188 -26.85 -15.54 3.28
C THR A 188 -26.46 -16.66 2.32
#